data_AF-A0A5E4JLF6-F1
#
_entry.id   AF-A0A5E4JLF6-F1
#
_cell.length_a   1.000
_cell.length_b   1.000
_cell.length_c   1.000
_cell.angle_alpha   90.00
_cell.angle_beta   90.00
_cell.angle_gamma   90.00
#
_symmetry.space_group_name_H-M   'P 1'
#
loop_
_entity.id
_entity.type
_entity.pdbx_description
1 polymer ?
#
loop_
_entity_poly.entity_id
_entity_poly.type
_entity_poly.pdbx_seq_one_letter_code
_entity_poly.pdbx_strand_id
1 'polypeptide(L)'
;MTYKLDIPEFLQYKYAHAGEAVDDYQRILPDDKIFGEVVTIMRANPPHINHTNMLRELCKKSVFVKVNLGSSNKFNEKNPFKIEERQDMIELALKGHCKNYEIKPLPDFGDDNAWFNHLWKINHPFTEVISNNQYDLNIYRKNQFEGGVK
;
A
#
# COMPACT_ATOMS: atom_id res chain seq x y z
N MET A 1 -15.80 -24.40 9.07
CA MET A 1 -16.14 -23.17 9.82
C MET A 1 -15.44 -22.04 9.09
N THR A 2 -16.13 -21.39 8.16
CA THR A 2 -15.55 -20.36 7.30
C THR A 2 -15.41 -19.11 8.16
N TYR A 3 -14.19 -18.68 8.45
CA TYR A 3 -13.95 -17.40 9.11
C TYR A 3 -14.45 -16.32 8.16
N LYS A 4 -15.63 -15.75 8.44
CA LYS A 4 -15.97 -14.42 7.94
C LYS A 4 -14.97 -13.50 8.60
N LEU A 5 -13.88 -13.22 7.89
CA LEU A 5 -13.00 -12.12 8.25
C LEU A 5 -13.91 -10.89 8.31
N ASP A 6 -14.03 -10.29 9.49
CA ASP A 6 -14.52 -8.91 9.63
C ASP A 6 -13.50 -8.05 8.91
N ILE A 7 -13.70 -7.91 7.61
CA ILE A 7 -12.90 -7.14 6.68
C ILE A 7 -13.39 -5.70 6.86
N PRO A 8 -12.61 -4.79 7.51
CA PRO A 8 -13.03 -3.40 7.70
C PRO A 8 -13.49 -2.72 6.40
N GLU A 9 -14.19 -1.62 6.50
CA GLU A 9 -14.69 -0.88 5.34
C GLU A 9 -13.52 -0.32 4.52
N PHE A 10 -13.04 -1.11 3.56
CA PHE A 10 -11.78 -0.93 2.86
C PHE A 10 -11.96 -0.14 1.55
N LEU A 11 -10.90 0.57 1.17
CA LEU A 11 -10.74 1.36 -0.05
C LEU A 11 -11.66 2.56 -0.16
N GLN A 12 -11.13 3.75 0.11
CA GLN A 12 -11.74 4.95 -0.47
C GLN A 12 -10.77 6.05 -0.83
N TYR A 13 -9.49 6.00 -0.44
CA TYR A 13 -8.69 7.23 -0.44
C TYR A 13 -7.49 7.22 -1.40
N LYS A 14 -7.48 8.17 -2.33
CA LYS A 14 -6.31 8.58 -3.12
C LYS A 14 -5.55 9.65 -2.36
N TYR A 15 -4.23 9.53 -2.39
CA TYR A 15 -3.38 10.68 -2.12
C TYR A 15 -3.33 11.56 -3.36
N ALA A 16 -3.80 12.81 -3.26
CA ALA A 16 -3.75 13.76 -4.37
C ALA A 16 -2.30 14.00 -4.80
N HIS A 17 -1.95 13.58 -6.01
CA HIS A 17 -0.69 13.95 -6.62
C HIS A 17 -0.69 15.46 -6.84
N ALA A 18 0.38 16.14 -6.44
CA ALA A 18 0.51 17.57 -6.66
C ALA A 18 0.41 17.87 -8.17
N GLY A 19 -0.64 18.58 -8.57
CA GLY A 19 -0.90 18.95 -9.98
C GLY A 19 -1.80 18.00 -10.78
N GLU A 20 -2.37 16.95 -10.18
CA GLU A 20 -3.35 16.08 -10.85
C GLU A 20 -4.77 16.33 -10.34
N ALA A 21 -5.74 16.31 -11.26
CA ALA A 21 -7.15 16.25 -10.89
C ALA A 21 -7.45 14.91 -10.19
N VAL A 22 -8.24 14.95 -9.13
CA VAL A 22 -8.80 13.75 -8.50
C VAL A 22 -9.94 13.26 -9.39
N ASP A 23 -9.91 11.99 -9.82
CA ASP A 23 -11.00 11.42 -10.63
C ASP A 23 -12.20 11.00 -9.75
N ASP A 24 -13.37 10.86 -10.36
CA ASP A 24 -14.65 10.63 -9.66
C ASP A 24 -14.71 9.32 -8.85
N TYR A 25 -13.77 8.39 -9.06
CA TYR A 25 -13.73 7.10 -8.38
C TYR A 25 -12.78 7.09 -7.17
N GLN A 26 -12.12 8.20 -6.90
CA GLN A 26 -11.12 8.37 -5.85
C GLN A 26 -11.64 9.35 -4.79
N ARG A 27 -11.73 8.94 -3.52
CA ARG A 27 -12.01 9.89 -2.43
C ARG A 27 -10.70 10.47 -1.89
N ILE A 28 -10.73 11.68 -1.36
CA ILE A 28 -9.57 12.28 -0.67
C ILE A 28 -9.55 11.73 0.76
N LEU A 29 -8.36 11.47 1.32
CA LEU A 29 -8.22 11.07 2.74
C LEU A 29 -9.00 12.07 3.62
N PRO A 30 -10.01 11.63 4.40
CA PRO A 30 -10.81 12.50 5.24
C PRO A 30 -9.94 13.21 6.27
N ASP A 31 -10.31 14.45 6.58
CA ASP A 31 -9.56 15.26 7.53
C ASP A 31 -9.78 14.85 8.99
N ASP A 32 -10.94 14.26 9.28
CA ASP A 32 -11.43 13.90 10.61
C ASP A 32 -11.24 12.42 10.98
N LYS A 33 -10.73 11.57 10.06
CA LYS A 33 -10.49 10.16 10.32
C LYS A 33 -9.05 9.89 10.75
N ILE A 34 -8.90 9.16 11.85
CA ILE A 34 -7.66 8.45 12.20
C ILE A 34 -7.83 6.97 11.86
N PHE A 35 -6.91 6.47 11.05
CA PHE A 35 -6.85 5.07 10.62
C PHE A 35 -6.08 4.22 11.63
N GLY A 36 -6.35 2.91 11.65
CA GLY A 36 -5.58 1.94 12.42
C GLY A 36 -4.23 1.61 11.76
N GLU A 37 -4.00 0.33 11.52
CA GLU A 37 -2.84 -0.15 10.77
C GLU A 37 -3.17 -0.17 9.28
N VAL A 38 -2.52 0.67 8.48
CA VAL A 38 -2.81 0.80 7.05
C VAL A 38 -1.76 0.10 6.19
N VAL A 39 -2.20 -0.49 5.09
CA VAL A 39 -1.34 -1.09 4.05
C VAL A 39 -1.31 -0.15 2.86
N THR A 40 -0.12 0.17 2.37
CA THR A 40 0.05 0.86 1.09
C THR A 40 1.04 0.12 0.20
N ILE A 41 0.87 0.23 -1.11
CA ILE A 41 1.61 -0.56 -2.10
C ILE A 41 2.19 0.39 -3.14
N MET A 42 3.49 0.27 -3.41
CA MET A 42 4.17 1.03 -4.45
C MET A 42 5.40 0.30 -4.95
N ARG A 43 5.81 0.53 -6.20
CA ARG A 43 7.11 0.02 -6.69
C ARG A 43 8.27 0.88 -6.21
N ALA A 44 8.09 2.20 -6.12
CA ALA A 44 9.14 3.18 -5.77
C ALA A 44 10.45 2.97 -6.57
N ASN A 45 10.37 2.98 -7.91
CA ASN A 45 11.50 2.76 -8.81
C ASN A 45 11.85 4.03 -9.64
N PRO A 46 12.50 5.06 -9.07
CA PRO A 46 12.81 5.28 -7.66
C PRO A 46 11.63 5.94 -6.91
N PRO A 47 11.70 6.08 -5.56
CA PRO A 47 10.78 6.96 -4.86
C PRO A 47 10.93 8.42 -5.35
N HIS A 48 9.83 9.16 -5.27
CA HIS A 48 9.75 10.56 -5.68
C HIS A 48 8.89 11.34 -4.69
N ILE A 49 8.78 12.65 -4.88
CA ILE A 49 8.14 13.55 -3.90
C ILE A 49 6.71 13.12 -3.53
N ASN A 50 5.91 12.67 -4.50
CA ASN A 50 4.54 12.22 -4.21
C ASN A 50 4.49 10.96 -3.32
N HIS A 51 5.42 10.01 -3.47
CA HIS A 51 5.50 8.86 -2.55
C HIS A 51 5.82 9.34 -1.13
N THR A 52 6.78 10.27 -1.03
CA THR A 52 7.20 10.83 0.27
C THR A 52 6.06 11.57 0.95
N ASN A 53 5.34 12.42 0.22
CA ASN A 53 4.23 13.19 0.78
C ASN A 53 3.06 12.28 1.19
N MET A 54 2.73 11.29 0.36
CA MET A 54 1.72 10.28 0.72
C MET A 54 2.10 9.56 2.02
N LEU A 55 3.32 9.03 2.11
CA LEU A 55 3.76 8.29 3.29
C LEU A 55 3.77 9.17 4.55
N ARG A 56 4.16 10.44 4.43
CA ARG A 56 4.09 11.41 5.55
C ARG A 56 2.66 11.66 6.00
N GLU A 57 1.71 11.82 5.09
CA GLU A 57 0.30 12.00 5.45
C GLU A 57 -0.32 10.74 6.04
N LEU A 58 0.02 9.55 5.52
CA LEU A 58 -0.37 8.29 6.14
C LEU A 58 0.19 8.16 7.56
N CYS A 59 1.49 8.45 7.75
CA CYS A 59 2.10 8.44 9.08
C CYS A 59 1.37 9.36 10.07
N LYS A 60 0.85 10.51 9.63
CA LYS A 60 0.10 11.44 10.49
C LYS A 60 -1.31 10.96 10.82
N LYS A 61 -1.97 10.29 9.87
CA LYS A 61 -3.38 9.89 9.97
C LYS A 61 -3.58 8.44 10.37
N SER A 62 -2.53 7.67 10.59
CA SER A 62 -2.62 6.23 10.90
C SER A 62 -1.86 5.87 12.18
N VAL A 63 -2.37 4.89 12.93
CA VAL A 63 -1.64 4.29 14.06
C VAL A 63 -0.31 3.70 13.56
N PHE A 64 -0.34 2.98 12.44
CA PHE A 64 0.86 2.38 11.85
C PHE A 64 0.72 2.22 10.33
N VAL A 65 1.83 2.36 9.59
CA VAL A 65 1.85 2.26 8.12
C VAL A 65 2.72 1.11 7.65
N LYS A 66 2.13 0.16 6.92
CA LYS A 66 2.81 -0.99 6.31
C LYS A 66 3.06 -0.70 4.83
N VAL A 67 4.28 -0.30 4.51
CA VAL A 67 4.70 0.09 3.16
C VAL A 67 5.18 -1.15 2.41
N ASN A 68 4.43 -1.57 1.41
CA ASN A 68 4.76 -2.75 0.61
C ASN A 68 5.44 -2.33 -0.69
N LEU A 69 6.71 -2.71 -0.86
CA LEU A 69 7.49 -2.45 -2.07
C LEU A 69 7.25 -3.55 -3.11
N GLY A 70 6.37 -3.24 -4.07
CA GLY A 70 5.99 -4.12 -5.17
C GLY A 70 7.15 -4.45 -6.11
N SER A 71 7.01 -5.53 -6.87
CA SER A 71 8.05 -6.06 -7.76
C SER A 71 9.40 -6.23 -7.07
N SER A 72 9.40 -6.62 -5.78
CA SER A 72 10.63 -6.81 -4.99
C SER A 72 11.54 -7.91 -5.54
N ASN A 73 11.00 -8.87 -6.29
CA ASN A 73 11.73 -9.94 -6.96
C ASN A 73 12.17 -9.60 -8.39
N LYS A 74 12.15 -8.33 -8.80
CA LYS A 74 12.54 -7.89 -10.15
C LYS A 74 13.71 -6.91 -10.08
N PHE A 75 14.70 -7.12 -10.95
CA PHE A 75 15.79 -6.18 -11.21
C PHE A 75 16.07 -6.16 -12.71
N ASN A 76 15.60 -5.12 -13.40
CA ASN A 76 15.66 -4.96 -14.86
C ASN A 76 15.42 -3.50 -15.27
N GLU A 77 15.40 -3.18 -16.56
CA GLU A 77 15.18 -1.81 -17.05
C GLU A 77 13.91 -1.14 -16.48
N LYS A 78 12.84 -1.91 -16.23
CA LYS A 78 11.59 -1.40 -15.63
C LYS A 78 11.62 -1.32 -14.10
N ASN A 79 12.58 -2.00 -13.46
CA ASN A 79 12.82 -2.01 -12.02
C ASN A 79 14.33 -1.86 -11.78
N PRO A 80 14.88 -0.67 -12.06
CA PRO A 80 16.33 -0.49 -12.14
C PRO A 80 17.02 -0.43 -10.77
N PHE A 81 16.26 -0.50 -9.67
CA PHE A 81 16.77 -0.49 -8.31
C PHE A 81 16.45 -1.80 -7.61
N LYS A 82 17.43 -2.32 -6.87
CA LYS A 82 17.25 -3.44 -5.95
C LYS A 82 16.28 -3.08 -4.84
N ILE A 83 15.75 -4.08 -4.16
CA ILE A 83 14.80 -3.84 -3.08
C ILE A 83 15.45 -3.08 -1.93
N GLU A 84 16.70 -3.40 -1.60
CA GLU A 84 17.47 -2.76 -0.53
C GLU A 84 17.71 -1.27 -0.83
N GLU A 85 18.06 -0.95 -2.09
CA GLU A 85 18.26 0.43 -2.53
C GLU A 85 16.98 1.26 -2.39
N ARG A 86 15.81 0.68 -2.70
CA ARG A 86 14.52 1.35 -2.54
C ARG A 86 14.13 1.53 -1.07
N GLN A 87 14.44 0.55 -0.22
CA GLN A 87 14.24 0.66 1.23
C GLN A 87 15.05 1.83 1.78
N ASP A 88 16.35 1.87 1.48
CA ASP A 88 17.24 2.95 1.90
C ASP A 88 16.72 4.32 1.45
N MET A 89 16.28 4.44 0.20
CA MET A 89 15.74 5.70 -0.33
C MET A 89 14.46 6.15 0.38
N ILE A 90 13.53 5.23 0.68
CA ILE A 90 12.29 5.55 1.42
C ILE A 90 12.63 5.94 2.87
N GLU A 91 13.52 5.21 3.53
CA GLU A 91 13.94 5.50 4.88
C GLU A 91 14.61 6.87 4.99
N LEU A 92 15.49 7.21 4.04
CA LEU A 92 16.10 8.52 3.96
C LEU A 92 15.05 9.62 3.72
N ALA A 93 14.05 9.38 2.86
CA ALA A 93 12.98 10.35 2.59
C ALA A 93 12.04 10.61 3.79
N LEU A 94 11.90 9.62 4.67
CA LEU A 94 11.07 9.70 5.88
C LEU A 94 11.86 10.02 7.16
N LYS A 95 13.19 10.00 7.09
CA LYS A 95 14.07 10.26 8.25
C LYS A 95 13.71 11.59 8.91
N GLY A 96 13.37 11.52 10.20
CA GLY A 96 12.98 12.69 11.00
C GLY A 96 11.54 13.17 10.82
N HIS A 97 10.75 12.55 9.92
CA HIS A 97 9.35 12.91 9.69
C HIS A 97 8.36 11.97 10.38
N CYS A 98 8.58 10.66 10.31
CA CYS A 98 7.78 9.68 11.03
C CYS A 98 8.59 8.43 11.37
N LYS A 99 8.05 7.62 12.30
CA LYS A 99 8.66 6.36 12.77
C LYS A 99 7.65 5.22 12.89
N ASN A 100 6.35 5.50 12.72
CA ASN A 100 5.26 4.53 12.81
C ASN A 100 5.02 3.84 11.47
N TYR A 101 6.08 3.32 10.85
CA TYR A 101 5.99 2.57 9.61
C TYR A 101 6.97 1.40 9.58
N GLU A 102 6.67 0.43 8.72
CA GLU A 102 7.60 -0.63 8.33
C GLU A 102 7.58 -0.81 6.81
N ILE A 103 8.70 -1.26 6.24
CA ILE A 103 8.81 -1.55 4.81
C ILE A 103 8.89 -3.06 4.61
N LYS A 104 8.02 -3.60 3.77
CA LYS A 104 7.95 -5.02 3.43
C LYS A 104 8.17 -5.25 1.93
N PRO A 105 9.01 -6.22 1.53
CA PRO A 105 9.09 -6.63 0.14
C PRO A 105 7.78 -7.32 -0.28
N LEU A 106 7.26 -6.97 -1.46
CA LEU A 106 6.10 -7.62 -2.07
C LEU A 106 6.49 -8.15 -3.46
N PRO A 107 6.71 -9.46 -3.64
CA PRO A 107 7.12 -10.00 -4.93
C PRO A 107 5.93 -10.11 -5.90
N ASP A 108 6.21 -10.12 -7.19
CA ASP A 108 5.21 -10.44 -8.21
C ASP A 108 5.00 -11.96 -8.27
N PHE A 109 3.74 -12.40 -8.26
CA PHE A 109 3.36 -13.83 -8.27
C PHE A 109 2.87 -14.33 -9.64
N GLY A 110 2.41 -13.45 -10.52
CA GLY A 110 1.77 -13.83 -11.79
C GLY A 110 0.38 -14.46 -11.63
N ASP A 111 -0.11 -14.58 -10.39
CA ASP A 111 -1.46 -15.01 -10.03
C ASP A 111 -2.02 -14.08 -8.96
N ASP A 112 -3.22 -13.53 -9.20
CA ASP A 112 -3.83 -12.50 -8.37
C ASP A 112 -4.21 -13.03 -6.98
N ASN A 113 -4.65 -14.29 -6.89
CA ASN A 113 -5.05 -14.88 -5.61
C ASN A 113 -3.83 -15.21 -4.75
N ALA A 114 -2.75 -15.71 -5.35
CA ALA A 114 -1.48 -15.93 -4.67
C ALA A 114 -0.88 -14.62 -4.17
N TRP A 115 -0.92 -13.57 -5.00
CA TRP A 115 -0.50 -12.22 -4.60
C TRP A 115 -1.33 -11.69 -3.42
N PHE A 116 -2.66 -11.78 -3.51
CA PHE A 116 -3.56 -11.34 -2.45
C PHE A 116 -3.32 -12.09 -1.13
N ASN A 117 -3.23 -13.43 -1.19
CA ASN A 117 -2.99 -14.26 -0.01
C ASN A 117 -1.63 -13.96 0.64
N HIS A 118 -0.59 -13.73 -0.17
CA HIS A 118 0.71 -13.33 0.36
C HIS A 118 0.63 -11.96 1.03
N LEU A 119 0.03 -10.99 0.35
CA LEU A 119 -0.12 -9.63 0.85
C LEU A 119 -0.93 -9.57 2.16
N TRP A 120 -2.03 -10.33 2.23
CA TRP A 120 -2.81 -10.52 3.44
C TRP A 120 -1.94 -11.09 4.56
N LYS A 121 -1.24 -12.20 4.30
CA LYS A 121 -0.40 -12.91 5.27
C LYS A 121 0.70 -12.02 5.86
N ILE A 122 1.40 -11.24 5.04
CA ILE A 122 2.52 -10.42 5.51
C ILE A 122 2.06 -9.14 6.22
N ASN A 123 0.82 -8.69 6.00
CA ASN A 123 0.31 -7.45 6.58
C ASN A 123 -0.71 -7.65 7.69
N HIS A 124 -1.29 -8.83 7.89
CA HIS A 124 -2.28 -9.05 8.94
C HIS A 124 -1.70 -8.82 10.35
N PRO A 125 -2.46 -8.19 11.28
CA PRO A 125 -3.75 -7.52 11.06
C PRO A 125 -3.58 -6.15 10.40
N PHE A 126 -4.56 -5.68 9.64
CA PHE A 126 -4.59 -4.31 9.14
C PHE A 126 -6.04 -3.85 8.97
N THR A 127 -6.27 -2.54 9.07
CA THR A 127 -7.60 -1.93 9.03
C THR A 127 -7.93 -1.32 7.69
N GLU A 128 -6.95 -0.79 6.94
CA GLU A 128 -7.20 -0.20 5.62
C GLU A 128 -6.10 -0.51 4.60
N VAL A 129 -6.46 -0.53 3.31
CA VAL A 129 -5.56 -0.56 2.16
C VAL A 129 -5.73 0.75 1.42
N ILE A 130 -4.62 1.46 1.23
CA ILE A 130 -4.56 2.76 0.57
C ILE A 130 -3.61 2.63 -0.62
N SER A 131 -4.17 2.70 -1.83
CA SER A 131 -3.43 2.60 -3.07
C SER A 131 -4.07 3.47 -4.15
N ASN A 132 -3.24 4.04 -5.02
CA ASN A 132 -3.66 4.75 -6.23
C ASN A 132 -3.70 3.83 -7.46
N ASN A 133 -3.33 2.56 -7.32
CA ASN A 133 -3.30 1.60 -8.41
C ASN A 133 -4.61 0.83 -8.53
N GLN A 134 -5.41 1.14 -9.55
CA GLN A 134 -6.71 0.50 -9.77
C GLN A 134 -6.63 -1.02 -9.92
N TYR A 135 -5.51 -1.56 -10.43
CA TYR A 135 -5.31 -3.01 -10.55
C TYR A 135 -5.23 -3.68 -9.17
N ASP A 136 -4.39 -3.16 -8.28
CA ASP A 136 -4.24 -3.68 -6.92
C ASP A 136 -5.58 -3.60 -6.16
N LEU A 137 -6.29 -2.49 -6.32
CA LEU A 137 -7.62 -2.29 -5.74
C LEU A 137 -8.63 -3.31 -6.26
N ASN A 138 -8.59 -3.64 -7.55
CA ASN A 138 -9.49 -4.63 -8.16
C ASN A 138 -9.21 -6.05 -7.64
N ILE A 139 -7.94 -6.44 -7.48
CA ILE A 139 -7.58 -7.74 -6.89
C ILE A 139 -8.13 -7.84 -5.46
N TYR A 140 -7.94 -6.79 -4.66
CA TYR A 140 -8.47 -6.75 -3.31
C TYR A 140 -9.99 -6.88 -3.27
N ARG A 141 -10.71 -6.07 -4.05
CA ARG A 141 -12.17 -6.11 -4.11
C ARG A 141 -12.66 -7.51 -4.46
N LYS A 142 -12.12 -8.10 -5.53
CA LYS A 142 -12.47 -9.47 -5.94
C LYS A 142 -12.32 -10.47 -4.78
N ASN A 143 -11.16 -10.47 -4.11
CA ASN A 143 -10.88 -11.43 -3.06
C ASN A 143 -11.63 -11.18 -1.74
N GLN A 144 -12.04 -9.93 -1.47
CA GLN A 144 -12.90 -9.59 -0.34
C GLN A 144 -14.33 -10.11 -0.52
N PHE A 145 -14.91 -10.01 -1.72
CA PHE A 145 -16.29 -10.40 -1.98
C PHE A 145 -16.45 -11.88 -2.34
N GLU A 146 -15.44 -12.52 -2.96
CA GLU A 146 -15.52 -13.90 -3.44
C GLU A 146 -14.95 -14.94 -2.44
N GLY A 147 -14.57 -14.53 -1.22
CA GLY A 147 -14.03 -15.44 -0.21
C GLY A 147 -12.62 -15.93 -0.53
N GLY A 148 -11.78 -15.05 -1.08
CA GLY A 148 -10.42 -15.34 -1.58
C GLY A 148 -9.40 -15.76 -0.51
N VAL A 149 -9.74 -15.64 0.78
CA VAL A 149 -8.96 -16.23 1.87
C VAL A 149 -9.56 -17.60 2.21
N LYS A 150 -8.94 -18.68 1.72
CA LYS A 150 -9.22 -20.05 2.16
C LYS A 150 -8.29 -20.46 3.30
#